data_AF-A0A959QCD7-F1
#
_entry.id   AF-A0A959QCD7-F1
#
_cell.length_a   1.000
_cell.length_b   1.000
_cell.length_c   1.000
_cell.angle_alpha   90.00
_cell.angle_beta   90.00
_cell.angle_gamma   90.00
#
_symmetry.space_group_name_H-M   'P 1'
#
loop_
_entity.id
_entity.type
_entity.pdbx_description
1 polymer ?
#
loop_
_entity_poly.entity_id
_entity_poly.type
_entity_poly.pdbx_seq_one_letter_code
_entity_poly.pdbx_strand_id
1 'polypeptide(L)'
;EGNTTMKVVIARPDNRMYKDLAEGRKTEQREFFGRKFLIQDELDAFSWKLTGEQKTLLEYPCFRAVHEEEDRVVEAWFTPQIPVSTGPGIYGQLPGMVLEVSVNDGQRKIQATKVTFTEVSADQLEKPKKGKEVTQEEFDQIEAEKMKEMEEQGGGRMMIRIGN
;
A
#
# COMPACT_ATOMS: atom_id res chain seq x y z
N GLU A 1 32.97 -24.89 -19.82
CA GLU A 1 31.57 -24.81 -19.32
C GLU A 1 31.33 -23.39 -18.80
N GLY A 2 30.56 -22.59 -19.53
CA GLY A 2 30.33 -21.18 -19.21
C GLY A 2 28.99 -21.00 -18.51
N ASN A 3 29.02 -20.94 -17.17
CA ASN A 3 27.80 -20.77 -16.38
C ASN A 3 27.33 -19.30 -16.49
N THR A 4 26.39 -19.03 -17.40
CA THR A 4 25.81 -17.70 -17.58
C THR A 4 24.89 -17.42 -16.40
N THR A 5 25.37 -16.61 -15.45
CA THR A 5 24.55 -16.16 -14.32
C THR A 5 23.68 -14.99 -14.78
N MET A 6 22.40 -15.25 -15.07
CA MET A 6 21.43 -14.19 -15.33
C MET A 6 21.10 -13.46 -14.02
N LYS A 7 21.58 -12.23 -13.89
CA LYS A 7 21.23 -11.34 -12.77
C LYS A 7 19.99 -10.55 -13.17
N VAL A 8 18.81 -11.06 -12.84
CA VAL A 8 17.55 -10.32 -13.05
C VAL A 8 17.48 -9.21 -12.01
N VAL A 9 17.81 -7.99 -12.43
CA VAL A 9 17.58 -6.78 -11.62
C VAL A 9 16.13 -6.37 -11.85
N ILE A 10 15.23 -6.81 -10.98
CA ILE A 10 13.85 -6.32 -10.96
C ILE A 10 13.92 -4.89 -10.41
N ALA A 11 13.84 -3.90 -11.30
CA ALA A 11 13.67 -2.52 -10.89
C ALA A 11 12.33 -2.41 -10.12
N ARG A 12 12.39 -1.99 -8.86
CA ARG A 12 11.17 -1.71 -8.11
C ARG A 12 10.53 -0.46 -8.71
N PRO A 13 9.24 -0.48 -9.08
CA PRO A 13 8.57 0.73 -9.56
C PRO A 13 8.61 1.80 -8.46
N ASP A 14 8.92 3.05 -8.83
CA ASP A 14 8.91 4.23 -7.94
C ASP A 14 7.45 4.65 -7.69
N ASN A 15 6.74 3.82 -6.92
CA ASN A 15 5.38 4.10 -6.49
C ASN A 15 5.43 5.06 -5.29
N ARG A 16 4.71 6.17 -5.39
CA ARG A 16 4.64 7.19 -4.33
C ARG A 16 3.20 7.46 -3.99
N MET A 17 2.89 7.55 -2.72
CA MET A 17 1.56 7.87 -2.24
C MET A 17 1.62 9.11 -1.37
N TYR A 18 0.83 10.10 -1.73
CA TYR A 18 0.61 11.33 -0.99
C TYR A 18 -0.81 11.31 -0.42
N LYS A 19 -0.97 11.67 0.85
CA LYS A 19 -2.27 11.72 1.53
C LYS A 19 -2.45 13.10 2.13
N ASP A 20 -3.46 13.83 1.67
CA ASP A 20 -3.91 15.07 2.28
C ASP A 20 -4.95 14.72 3.35
N LEU A 21 -4.52 14.74 4.62
CA LEU A 21 -5.39 14.42 5.75
C LEU A 21 -6.35 15.58 6.09
N ALA A 22 -6.10 16.80 5.60
CA ALA A 22 -6.96 17.95 5.86
C ALA A 22 -8.15 17.96 4.90
N GLU A 23 -7.92 17.62 3.63
CA GLU A 23 -8.97 17.51 2.60
C GLU A 23 -9.55 16.10 2.47
N GLY A 24 -8.94 15.10 3.09
CA GLY A 24 -9.38 13.70 2.99
C GLY A 24 -9.08 13.05 1.63
N ARG A 25 -8.05 13.52 0.93
CA ARG A 25 -7.71 13.09 -0.44
C ARG A 25 -6.42 12.29 -0.49
N LYS A 26 -6.31 11.35 -1.43
CA LYS A 26 -5.06 10.64 -1.75
C LYS A 26 -4.65 10.90 -3.20
N THR A 27 -3.35 10.90 -3.42
CA THR A 27 -2.74 10.92 -4.75
C THR A 27 -1.63 9.90 -4.78
N GLU A 28 -1.79 8.87 -5.61
CA GLU A 28 -0.82 7.81 -5.78
C GLU A 28 -0.23 7.86 -7.19
N GLN A 29 1.09 7.92 -7.28
CA GLN A 29 1.81 7.71 -8.52
C GLN A 29 2.14 6.22 -8.63
N ARG A 30 1.58 5.55 -9.63
CA ARG A 30 1.97 4.18 -10.00
C ARG A 30 2.59 4.16 -11.39
N GLU A 31 3.59 3.31 -11.57
CA GLU A 31 4.12 2.98 -12.89
C GLU A 31 3.56 1.63 -13.34
N PHE A 32 2.90 1.62 -14.49
CA PHE A 32 2.29 0.43 -15.07
C PHE A 32 2.61 0.36 -16.56
N PHE A 33 3.25 -0.73 -17.00
CA PHE A 33 3.71 -0.92 -18.39
C PHE A 33 4.51 0.25 -18.98
N GLY A 34 5.41 0.84 -18.18
CA GLY A 34 6.24 1.97 -18.60
C GLY A 34 5.47 3.29 -18.76
N ARG A 35 4.19 3.32 -18.38
CA ARG A 35 3.37 4.54 -18.30
C ARG A 35 3.19 4.91 -16.83
N LYS A 36 3.19 6.20 -16.53
CA LYS A 36 2.94 6.73 -15.19
C LYS A 36 1.49 7.18 -15.08
N PHE A 37 0.86 6.79 -14.00
CA PHE A 37 -0.52 7.16 -13.67
C PHE A 37 -0.51 7.89 -12.34
N LEU A 38 -1.31 8.95 -12.26
CA LEU A 38 -1.60 9.69 -11.04
C LEU A 38 -3.02 9.35 -10.63
N ILE A 39 -3.14 8.42 -9.70
CA ILE A 39 -4.40 7.95 -9.16
C ILE A 39 -4.83 8.96 -8.10
N GLN A 40 -5.84 9.76 -8.40
CA GLN A 40 -6.42 10.73 -7.46
C GLN A 40 -7.77 10.22 -7.00
N ASP A 41 -7.92 10.08 -5.69
CA ASP A 41 -9.14 9.56 -5.09
C ASP A 41 -9.31 10.10 -3.67
N GLU A 42 -10.43 9.77 -3.04
CA GLU A 42 -10.65 10.02 -1.62
C GLU A 42 -9.90 8.98 -0.77
N LEU A 43 -9.62 9.29 0.50
CA LEU A 43 -8.99 8.31 1.38
C LEU A 43 -9.92 7.10 1.59
N ASP A 44 -9.37 5.89 1.48
CA ASP A 44 -10.15 4.64 1.59
C ASP A 44 -10.88 4.56 2.93
N ALA A 45 -12.20 4.62 2.90
CA ALA A 45 -13.04 4.59 4.08
C ALA A 45 -13.06 3.19 4.70
N PHE A 46 -12.12 2.91 5.61
CA PHE A 46 -12.13 1.69 6.41
C PHE A 46 -13.16 1.80 7.53
N SER A 47 -14.18 0.96 7.52
CA SER A 47 -15.16 0.84 8.61
C SER A 47 -14.57 0.04 9.78
N TRP A 48 -13.67 0.65 10.54
CA TRP A 48 -13.01 0.02 11.67
C TRP A 48 -13.96 -0.24 12.85
N LYS A 49 -13.91 -1.45 13.40
CA LYS A 49 -14.54 -1.84 14.66
C LYS A 49 -13.46 -1.89 15.75
N LEU A 50 -13.60 -1.07 16.79
CA LEU A 50 -12.70 -1.11 17.95
C LEU A 50 -13.07 -2.28 18.85
N THR A 51 -12.10 -3.13 19.20
CA THR A 51 -12.36 -4.34 20.02
C THR A 51 -12.08 -4.14 21.52
N GLY A 52 -11.45 -3.02 21.89
CA GLY A 52 -11.08 -2.68 23.27
C GLY A 52 -9.77 -3.29 23.75
N GLU A 53 -9.14 -4.17 22.95
CA GLU A 53 -7.82 -4.71 23.27
C GLU A 53 -6.72 -3.67 23.15
N GLN A 54 -5.74 -3.82 24.04
CA GLN A 54 -4.60 -2.94 24.13
C GLN A 54 -3.31 -3.75 24.15
N LYS A 55 -2.29 -3.25 23.48
CA LYS A 55 -0.93 -3.78 23.55
C LYS A 55 0.08 -2.66 23.42
N THR A 56 1.28 -2.87 23.93
CA THR A 56 2.36 -1.89 23.79
C THR A 56 3.26 -2.25 22.62
N LEU A 57 3.46 -1.33 21.67
CA LEU A 57 4.39 -1.45 20.55
C LEU A 57 5.38 -0.28 20.58
N LEU A 58 6.68 -0.57 20.58
CA LEU A 58 7.74 0.46 20.60
C LEU A 58 7.52 1.50 21.72
N GLU A 59 7.06 1.06 22.90
CA GLU A 59 6.73 1.89 24.08
C GLU A 59 5.43 2.71 23.97
N TYR A 60 4.71 2.62 22.86
CA TYR A 60 3.41 3.26 22.69
C TYR A 60 2.25 2.31 23.01
N PRO A 61 1.28 2.73 23.84
CA PRO A 61 0.02 2.00 24.01
C PRO A 61 -0.76 2.07 22.70
N CYS A 62 -1.09 0.90 22.17
CA CYS A 62 -1.83 0.73 20.94
C CYS A 62 -3.15 0.02 21.20
N PHE A 63 -4.19 0.42 20.48
CA PHE A 63 -5.53 -0.16 20.54
C PHE A 63 -5.79 -0.98 19.29
N ARG A 64 -6.53 -2.07 19.43
CA ARG A 64 -6.92 -2.92 18.30
C ARG A 64 -8.16 -2.38 17.61
N ALA A 65 -8.07 -2.30 16.29
CA ALA A 65 -9.16 -2.06 15.37
C ALA A 65 -9.23 -3.20 14.35
N VAL A 66 -10.42 -3.63 13.99
CA VAL A 66 -10.64 -4.71 13.02
C VAL A 66 -11.56 -4.20 11.92
N HIS A 67 -11.21 -4.49 10.68
CA HIS A 67 -12.02 -4.25 9.51
C HIS A 67 -12.21 -5.58 8.77
N GLU A 68 -13.47 -5.94 8.53
CA GLU A 68 -13.84 -7.22 7.93
C GLU A 68 -14.62 -6.93 6.64
N GLU A 69 -14.10 -7.44 5.53
CA GLU A 69 -14.75 -7.56 4.23
C GLU A 69 -14.97 -9.04 3.91
N GLU A 70 -15.73 -9.34 2.86
CA GLU A 70 -16.14 -10.71 2.51
C GLU A 70 -14.96 -11.66 2.26
N ASP A 71 -13.85 -11.15 1.71
CA ASP A 71 -12.65 -11.90 1.34
C ASP A 71 -11.41 -11.56 2.19
N ARG A 72 -11.53 -10.57 3.08
CA ARG A 72 -10.37 -9.98 3.76
C ARG A 72 -10.67 -9.53 5.17
N VAL A 73 -9.88 -10.00 6.13
CA VAL A 73 -9.89 -9.51 7.51
C VAL A 73 -8.61 -8.75 7.78
N VAL A 74 -8.74 -7.49 8.18
CA VAL A 74 -7.63 -6.60 8.49
C VAL A 74 -7.68 -6.21 9.96
N GLU A 75 -6.63 -6.52 10.70
CA GLU A 75 -6.43 -6.04 12.06
C GLU A 75 -5.37 -4.95 12.06
N ALA A 76 -5.68 -3.79 12.63
CA ALA A 76 -4.77 -2.67 12.80
C ALA A 76 -4.56 -2.38 14.29
N TRP A 77 -3.33 -2.06 14.67
CA TRP A 77 -2.98 -1.57 15.99
C TRP A 77 -2.49 -0.14 15.88
N PHE A 78 -3.22 0.79 16.48
CA PHE A 78 -2.96 2.22 16.36
C PHE A 78 -2.71 2.87 17.72
N THR A 79 -1.90 3.93 17.75
CA THR A 79 -1.63 4.69 18.97
C THR A 79 -2.14 6.13 18.86
N PRO A 80 -3.01 6.60 19.77
CA PRO A 80 -3.47 7.99 19.80
C PRO A 80 -2.41 8.96 20.33
N GLN A 81 -1.30 8.47 20.89
CA GLN A 81 -0.19 9.34 21.33
C GLN A 81 0.50 10.05 20.16
N ILE A 82 0.40 9.47 18.96
CA ILE A 82 0.79 10.12 17.70
C ILE A 82 -0.53 10.44 17.00
N PRO A 83 -1.10 11.66 17.19
CA PRO A 83 -2.45 12.00 16.74
C PRO A 83 -2.50 12.32 15.24
N VAL A 84 -1.96 11.41 14.44
CA VAL A 84 -1.94 11.48 12.98
C VAL A 84 -2.67 10.26 12.46
N SER A 85 -3.80 10.47 11.80
CA SER A 85 -4.69 9.43 11.29
C SER A 85 -4.14 8.75 10.02
N THR A 86 -2.97 8.15 10.13
CA THR A 86 -2.22 7.53 9.02
C THR A 86 -1.55 6.23 9.44
N GLY A 87 -0.99 5.51 8.47
CA GLY A 87 -0.38 4.21 8.67
C GLY A 87 0.30 3.65 7.43
N PRO A 88 0.76 2.39 7.47
CA PRO A 88 1.44 1.77 6.35
C PRO A 88 0.50 1.57 5.16
N GLY A 89 0.89 2.05 3.98
CA GLY A 89 0.09 1.91 2.76
C GLY A 89 -1.27 2.58 2.92
N ILE A 90 -2.35 1.87 2.59
CA ILE A 90 -3.71 2.39 2.66
C ILE A 90 -4.29 2.41 4.09
N TYR A 91 -3.78 1.56 5.00
CA TYR A 91 -4.32 1.38 6.34
C TYR A 91 -4.15 2.65 7.19
N GLY A 92 -5.24 3.30 7.55
CA GLY A 92 -5.27 4.56 8.30
C GLY A 92 -6.69 4.89 8.76
N GLN A 93 -7.03 6.18 8.87
CA GLN A 93 -8.36 6.64 9.31
C GLN A 93 -8.75 6.27 10.75
N LEU A 94 -7.75 5.97 11.58
CA LEU A 94 -7.94 5.75 13.01
C LEU A 94 -7.52 7.03 13.75
N PRO A 95 -8.02 7.28 14.98
CA PRO A 95 -7.69 8.47 15.76
C PRO A 95 -6.25 8.45 16.33
N GLY A 96 -5.30 7.93 15.55
CA GLY A 96 -3.90 7.74 15.88
C GLY A 96 -3.15 7.04 14.77
N MET A 97 -1.82 6.99 14.88
CA MET A 97 -0.96 6.36 13.88
C MET A 97 -1.00 4.84 14.01
N VAL A 98 -1.18 4.14 12.89
CA VAL A 98 -1.13 2.68 12.83
C VAL A 98 0.31 2.20 12.86
N LEU A 99 0.65 1.41 13.88
CA LEU A 99 1.99 0.84 14.07
C LEU A 99 2.09 -0.62 13.65
N GLU A 100 0.97 -1.33 13.57
CA GLU A 100 0.96 -2.70 13.06
C GLU A 100 -0.33 -2.98 12.29
N VAL A 101 -0.21 -3.72 11.19
CA VAL A 101 -1.33 -4.25 10.42
C VAL A 101 -1.09 -5.74 10.19
N SER A 102 -2.14 -6.53 10.39
CA SER A 102 -2.21 -7.94 10.07
C SER A 102 -3.37 -8.15 9.10
N VAL A 103 -3.14 -8.85 7.99
CA VAL A 103 -4.16 -9.19 7.00
C VAL A 103 -4.32 -10.70 6.97
N ASN A 104 -5.56 -11.16 6.94
CA ASN A 104 -5.97 -12.56 6.89
C ASN A 104 -5.27 -13.41 7.95
N ASP A 105 -5.47 -13.03 9.21
CA ASP A 105 -4.92 -13.75 10.38
C ASP A 105 -3.39 -13.97 10.31
N GLY A 106 -2.66 -12.94 9.90
CA GLY A 106 -1.20 -12.94 9.89
C GLY A 106 -0.55 -13.43 8.61
N GLN A 107 -1.31 -13.80 7.58
CA GLN A 107 -0.75 -14.10 6.24
C GLN A 107 0.17 -12.97 5.75
N ARG A 108 -0.23 -11.73 6.01
CA ARG A 108 0.64 -10.56 5.79
C ARG A 108 0.64 -9.70 7.04
N LYS A 109 1.81 -9.53 7.63
CA LYS A 109 2.03 -8.66 8.80
C LYS A 109 3.01 -7.53 8.46
N ILE A 110 2.62 -6.30 8.76
CA ILE A 110 3.45 -5.12 8.66
C ILE A 110 3.53 -4.52 10.06
N GLN A 111 4.73 -4.35 10.59
CA GLN A 111 4.95 -3.83 11.94
C GLN A 111 6.03 -2.76 11.92
N ALA A 112 5.79 -1.66 12.63
CA ALA A 112 6.77 -0.62 12.84
C ALA A 112 7.95 -1.17 13.66
N THR A 113 9.16 -0.87 13.22
CA THR A 113 10.40 -1.27 13.90
C THR A 113 11.04 -0.12 14.66
N LYS A 114 10.73 1.13 14.29
CA LYS A 114 11.27 2.35 14.91
C LYS A 114 10.32 3.52 14.64
N VAL A 115 10.17 4.40 15.63
CA VAL A 115 9.55 5.71 15.49
C VAL A 115 10.60 6.77 15.72
N THR A 116 10.74 7.72 14.79
CA THR A 116 11.65 8.87 14.91
C THR A 116 10.89 10.14 14.63
N PHE A 117 10.96 11.09 15.55
CA PHE A 117 10.43 12.44 15.33
C PHE A 117 11.50 13.28 14.66
N THR A 118 11.25 13.67 13.41
CA THR A 118 12.08 14.57 12.64
C THR A 118 11.20 15.69 12.11
N GLU A 119 11.73 16.90 12.02
CA GLU A 119 11.06 17.97 11.30
C GLU A 119 11.04 17.61 9.82
N VAL A 120 9.84 17.51 9.25
CA VAL A 120 9.64 17.29 7.83
C VAL A 120 9.43 18.66 7.18
N SER A 121 10.36 19.05 6.31
CA SER A 121 10.20 20.28 5.53
C SER A 121 9.08 20.14 4.51
N ALA A 122 8.33 21.21 4.25
CA ALA A 122 7.21 21.19 3.28
C ALA A 122 7.67 20.74 1.87
N ASP A 123 8.92 21.04 1.51
CA ASP A 123 9.54 20.63 0.25
C ASP A 123 9.74 19.11 0.11
N GLN A 124 9.68 18.34 1.21
CA GLN A 124 9.74 16.87 1.16
C GLN A 124 8.37 16.23 0.92
N LEU A 125 7.28 16.99 1.05
CA LEU A 125 5.91 16.54 0.86
C LEU A 125 5.36 16.97 -0.51
N GLU A 126 6.16 16.81 -1.57
CA GLU A 126 5.70 17.13 -2.91
C GLU A 126 4.65 16.12 -3.39
N LYS A 127 3.43 16.61 -3.63
CA LYS A 127 2.40 15.85 -4.35
C LYS A 127 2.97 15.43 -5.72
N PRO A 128 2.91 14.15 -6.10
CA PRO A 128 3.35 13.73 -7.42
C PRO A 128 2.47 14.38 -8.50
N LYS A 129 3.12 14.97 -9.51
CA LYS A 129 2.46 15.72 -10.61
C LYS A 129 2.66 15.09 -11.99
N LYS A 130 3.35 13.94 -12.08
CA LYS A 130 3.72 13.32 -13.36
C LYS A 130 2.94 12.03 -13.60
N GLY A 131 2.11 12.02 -14.64
CA GLY A 131 1.37 10.86 -15.10
C GLY A 131 0.00 11.23 -15.64
N LYS A 132 -0.72 10.27 -16.21
CA LYS A 132 -2.13 10.44 -16.57
C LYS A 132 -2.96 10.45 -15.29
N GLU A 133 -3.72 11.52 -15.06
CA GLU A 133 -4.68 11.60 -13.96
C GLU A 133 -5.83 10.62 -14.23
N VAL A 134 -6.10 9.75 -13.25
CA VAL A 134 -7.15 8.73 -13.29
C VAL A 134 -7.69 8.51 -11.87
N THR A 135 -8.89 7.96 -11.73
CA THR A 135 -9.40 7.45 -10.45
C THR A 135 -8.87 6.05 -10.14
N GLN A 136 -9.07 5.54 -8.91
CA GLN A 136 -8.69 4.14 -8.61
C GLN A 136 -9.42 3.16 -9.52
N GLU A 137 -10.73 3.37 -9.73
CA GLU A 137 -11.55 2.52 -10.59
C GLU A 137 -11.10 2.54 -12.05
N GLU A 138 -10.79 3.72 -12.60
CA GLU A 138 -10.26 3.84 -13.96
C GLU A 138 -8.91 3.15 -14.10
N PHE A 139 -8.05 3.24 -13.08
CA PHE A 139 -6.77 2.54 -13.08
C PHE A 139 -6.95 1.03 -13.05
N ASP A 140 -7.83 0.51 -12.19
CA ASP A 140 -8.11 -0.93 -12.08
C ASP A 140 -8.69 -1.48 -13.40
N GLN A 141 -9.54 -0.71 -14.08
CA GLN A 141 -10.03 -1.06 -15.43
C GLN A 141 -8.89 -1.09 -16.47
N ILE A 142 -7.98 -0.11 -16.44
CA ILE A 142 -6.81 -0.09 -17.32
C ILE A 142 -5.91 -1.30 -17.07
N GLU A 143 -5.69 -1.68 -15.81
CA GLU A 143 -4.91 -2.87 -15.45
C GLU A 143 -5.58 -4.15 -15.94
N ALA A 144 -6.88 -4.30 -15.70
CA ALA A 144 -7.65 -5.46 -16.13
C ALA A 144 -7.70 -5.61 -17.66
N GLU A 145 -7.95 -4.51 -18.39
CA GLU A 145 -7.97 -4.49 -19.85
C GLU A 145 -6.59 -4.86 -20.42
N LYS A 146 -5.51 -4.30 -19.86
CA LYS A 146 -4.14 -4.60 -20.30
C LYS A 146 -3.71 -6.02 -20.00
N MET A 147 -4.07 -6.56 -18.83
CA MET A 147 -3.80 -7.96 -18.51
C MET A 147 -4.53 -8.90 -19.47
N LYS A 148 -5.82 -8.65 -19.72
CA LYS A 148 -6.61 -9.44 -20.67
C LYS A 148 -6.05 -9.37 -22.09
N GLU A 149 -5.65 -8.18 -22.56
CA GLU A 149 -5.01 -8.01 -23.87
C GLU A 149 -3.72 -8.84 -23.98
N MET A 150 -2.92 -8.90 -22.91
CA MET A 150 -1.71 -9.73 -22.89
C MET A 150 -1.99 -11.23 -22.88
N GLU A 151 -3.05 -11.67 -22.19
CA GLU A 151 -3.49 -13.06 -22.24
C GLU A 151 -3.97 -13.45 -23.66
N GLU A 152 -4.75 -12.58 -24.31
CA GLU A 152 -5.28 -12.78 -25.66
C GLU A 152 -4.19 -12.69 -26.75
N GLN A 153 -3.18 -11.84 -26.57
CA GLN A 153 -2.03 -11.71 -27.48
C GLN A 153 -0.94 -12.76 -27.22
N GLY A 154 -1.17 -13.73 -26.32
CA GLY A 154 -0.27 -14.85 -26.11
C GLY A 154 0.98 -14.48 -25.30
N GLY A 155 0.83 -13.69 -24.25
CA GLY A 155 1.83 -13.47 -23.20
C GLY A 155 2.42 -14.81 -22.77
N GLY A 156 3.67 -15.04 -23.16
CA GLY A 156 4.23 -16.36 -23.38
C GLY A 156 3.97 -17.36 -22.27
N ARG A 157 3.59 -18.58 -22.67
CA ARG A 157 3.84 -19.81 -21.91
C ARG A 157 5.27 -19.78 -21.37
N MET A 158 5.46 -19.34 -20.12
CA MET A 158 6.65 -19.65 -19.35
C MET A 158 6.50 -21.12 -18.93
N MET A 159 6.71 -22.02 -19.90
CA MET A 159 6.90 -23.45 -19.64
C MET A 159 8.21 -23.57 -18.88
N ILE A 160 8.16 -23.53 -17.55
CA ILE A 160 9.23 -24.07 -16.72
C ILE A 160 9.19 -25.59 -16.92
N ARG A 161 10.00 -26.09 -17.86
CA ARG A 161 10.33 -27.52 -17.94
C ARG A 161 11.35 -27.80 -16.84
N ILE A 162 10.89 -28.38 -15.72
CA ILE A 162 11.77 -29.10 -14.80
C ILE A 162 12.00 -30.48 -15.45
N GLY A 163 13.20 -30.67 -15.99
CA GLY A 163 13.64 -31.97 -16.48
C GLY A 163 13.87 -32.92 -15.31
N ASN A 164 13.47 -34.17 -15.50
CA ASN A 164 13.67 -35.28 -14.57
C ASN A 164 15.07 -35.87 -14.72
#